data_AF-A0A554LSE9-F1
#
_entry.id   AF-A0A554LSE9-F1
#
_cell.length_a   1.000
_cell.length_b   1.000
_cell.length_c   1.000
_cell.angle_alpha   90.00
_cell.angle_beta   90.00
_cell.angle_gamma   90.00
#
_symmetry.space_group_name_H-M   'P 1'
#
loop_
_entity.id
_entity.type
_entity.pdbx_description
1 polymer ?
#
loop_
_entity_poly.entity_id
_entity_poly.type
_entity_poly.pdbx_seq_one_letter_code
_entity_poly.pdbx_strand_id
1 'polypeptide(L)'
;MITGDHRLTAQAIAKEADIWREGDSVLTGEEIDKMSDDELAEKLAHTSVFARVTPDHKLRIIQAYRKRGEIVAMTGDGVNDAPSLVAADLGVAMGKIGTEVAKEASDIVLLDDNFASIVSATEEGRNIYKTVKKVLTFLFSTSIGEVINISGALVLKWPIPLLPSQIIWLNFITDGFLTAALAMEPKEKGLMQGKFERPKKWIVDSFMARRMLLMAPVMGLGTLYMFSQYFEADLTKGWTVALTTMAVFQWFNAWNCRSESKSIFQMNPFSNMYLVGATAVVICLQLAAVYTPFLQKILHTSPLSLSEWFIIIPITGSIILVEEIRKFFYRRKINIT
;
A
#
# COMPACT_ATOMS: atom_id res chain seq x y z
N MET A 1 -11.96 -26.26 9.39
CA MET A 1 -11.71 -26.74 10.77
C MET A 1 -10.77 -27.92 10.72
N ILE A 2 -9.74 -27.95 11.57
CA ILE A 2 -8.77 -29.05 11.69
C ILE A 2 -8.75 -29.47 13.16
N THR A 3 -9.07 -30.74 13.47
CA THR A 3 -9.15 -31.23 14.86
C THR A 3 -8.70 -32.69 14.98
N GLY A 4 -8.26 -33.07 16.19
CA GLY A 4 -8.02 -34.45 16.59
C GLY A 4 -9.29 -35.24 16.93
N ASP A 5 -10.45 -34.56 17.00
CA ASP A 5 -11.71 -35.17 17.36
C ASP A 5 -12.23 -36.19 16.33
N HIS A 6 -13.17 -37.01 16.78
CA HIS A 6 -13.89 -37.94 15.90
C HIS A 6 -14.70 -37.19 14.83
N ARG A 7 -14.81 -37.80 13.65
CA ARG A 7 -15.49 -37.25 12.46
C ARG A 7 -16.87 -36.66 12.76
N LEU A 8 -17.71 -37.40 13.48
CA LEU A 8 -19.07 -36.98 13.81
C LEU A 8 -19.10 -35.75 14.73
N THR A 9 -18.23 -35.70 15.74
CA THR A 9 -18.11 -34.57 16.67
C THR A 9 -17.59 -33.33 15.95
N ALA A 10 -16.51 -33.49 15.17
CA ALA A 10 -15.94 -32.42 14.39
C ALA A 10 -16.95 -31.81 13.41
N GLN A 11 -17.73 -32.66 12.73
CA GLN A 11 -18.78 -32.22 11.81
C GLN A 11 -19.91 -31.49 12.54
N ALA A 12 -20.34 -31.98 13.71
CA ALA A 12 -21.40 -31.34 14.50
C ALA A 12 -20.99 -29.94 14.97
N ILE A 13 -19.78 -29.79 15.54
CA ILE A 13 -19.26 -28.49 15.98
C ILE A 13 -19.04 -27.56 14.77
N ALA A 14 -18.50 -28.08 13.67
CA ALA A 14 -18.32 -27.28 12.45
C ALA A 14 -19.65 -26.80 11.86
N LYS A 15 -20.73 -27.58 11.97
CA LYS A 15 -22.07 -27.17 11.56
C LYS A 15 -22.62 -26.06 12.45
N GLU A 16 -22.43 -26.16 13.77
CA GLU A 16 -22.85 -25.12 14.72
C GLU A 16 -22.09 -23.81 14.52
N ALA A 17 -20.80 -23.89 14.17
CA ALA A 17 -19.96 -22.75 13.84
C ALA A 17 -20.12 -22.20 12.41
N ASP A 18 -21.06 -22.72 11.61
CA ASP A 18 -21.27 -22.39 10.18
C ASP A 18 -20.01 -22.56 9.30
N ILE A 19 -19.12 -23.48 9.66
CA ILE A 19 -17.92 -23.86 8.88
C ILE A 19 -18.26 -24.98 7.89
N TRP A 20 -19.16 -25.90 8.26
CA TRP A 20 -19.58 -27.02 7.42
C TRP A 20 -21.02 -26.84 6.95
N ARG A 21 -21.26 -26.98 5.64
CA ARG A 21 -22.60 -26.91 5.01
C ARG A 21 -22.92 -28.19 4.25
N GLU A 22 -24.20 -28.40 3.96
CA GLU A 22 -24.64 -29.55 3.15
C GLU A 22 -23.97 -29.51 1.76
N GLY A 23 -23.20 -30.56 1.45
CA GLY A 23 -22.37 -30.64 0.25
C GLY A 23 -20.86 -30.59 0.52
N ASP A 24 -20.44 -30.13 1.69
CA ASP A 24 -19.04 -30.14 2.08
C ASP A 24 -18.56 -31.54 2.51
N SER A 25 -17.35 -31.90 2.11
CA SER A 25 -16.69 -33.12 2.56
C SER A 25 -15.98 -32.96 3.91
N VAL A 26 -15.95 -34.06 4.65
CA VAL A 26 -15.13 -34.23 5.86
C VAL A 26 -14.08 -35.29 5.55
N LEU A 27 -12.82 -34.96 5.77
CA LEU A 27 -11.70 -35.89 5.59
C LEU A 27 -11.11 -36.27 6.95
N THR A 28 -10.77 -37.54 7.11
CA THR A 28 -10.07 -38.06 8.29
C THR A 28 -8.59 -38.23 8.01
N GLY A 29 -7.75 -38.21 9.04
CA GLY A 29 -6.30 -38.46 8.89
C GLY A 29 -5.98 -39.74 8.12
N GLU A 30 -6.71 -40.83 8.38
CA GLU A 30 -6.53 -42.10 7.66
C GLU A 30 -6.89 -42.01 6.16
N GLU A 31 -7.89 -41.19 5.80
CA GLU A 31 -8.23 -40.93 4.40
C GLU A 31 -7.14 -40.07 3.73
N ILE A 32 -6.55 -39.11 4.45
CA ILE A 32 -5.44 -38.27 3.96
C ILE A 32 -4.18 -39.11 3.71
N ASP A 33 -3.89 -40.10 4.55
CA ASP A 33 -2.74 -40.99 4.38
C ASP A 33 -2.82 -41.86 3.13
N LYS A 34 -4.03 -42.16 2.67
CA LYS A 34 -4.27 -42.94 1.44
C LYS A 34 -4.26 -42.08 0.18
N MET A 35 -4.20 -40.76 0.32
CA MET A 35 -4.18 -39.81 -0.80
C MET A 35 -2.75 -39.35 -1.09
N SER A 36 -2.45 -39.23 -2.39
CA SER A 36 -1.32 -38.43 -2.84
C SER A 36 -1.55 -36.93 -2.57
N ASP A 37 -0.48 -36.14 -2.58
CA ASP A 37 -0.59 -34.70 -2.33
C ASP A 37 -1.34 -33.96 -3.45
N ASP A 38 -1.36 -34.50 -4.67
CA ASP A 38 -2.17 -33.99 -5.78
C ASP A 38 -3.66 -34.25 -5.56
N GLU A 39 -4.04 -35.48 -5.19
CA GLU A 39 -5.43 -35.84 -4.86
C GLU A 39 -5.95 -35.06 -3.66
N LEU A 40 -5.10 -34.89 -2.64
CA LEU A 40 -5.43 -34.06 -1.48
C LEU A 40 -5.74 -32.63 -1.93
N ALA A 41 -4.86 -32.03 -2.74
CA ALA A 41 -5.04 -30.67 -3.24
C ALA A 41 -6.35 -30.50 -4.03
N GLU A 42 -6.74 -31.46 -4.87
CA GLU A 42 -8.02 -31.42 -5.57
C GLU A 42 -9.21 -31.44 -4.59
N LYS A 43 -9.18 -32.33 -3.59
CA LYS A 43 -10.27 -32.45 -2.60
C LYS A 43 -10.40 -31.27 -1.64
N LEU A 44 -9.36 -30.47 -1.45
CA LEU A 44 -9.41 -29.28 -0.58
C LEU A 44 -10.49 -28.27 -1.00
N ALA A 45 -10.96 -28.27 -2.26
CA ALA A 45 -11.93 -27.28 -2.75
C ALA A 45 -13.31 -27.46 -2.13
N HIS A 46 -13.63 -28.70 -1.74
CA HIS A 46 -14.92 -29.09 -1.20
C HIS A 46 -14.84 -29.57 0.25
N THR A 47 -13.64 -29.57 0.86
CA THR A 47 -13.43 -30.04 2.22
C THR A 47 -13.36 -28.88 3.20
N SER A 48 -14.26 -28.84 4.17
CA SER A 48 -14.28 -27.82 5.23
C SER A 48 -13.84 -28.34 6.60
N VAL A 49 -13.82 -29.65 6.81
CA VAL A 49 -13.46 -30.29 8.09
C VAL A 49 -12.44 -31.41 7.90
N PHE A 50 -11.37 -31.36 8.69
CA PHE A 50 -10.37 -32.41 8.82
C PHE A 50 -10.39 -32.96 10.24
N ALA A 51 -10.69 -34.24 10.40
CA ALA A 51 -10.89 -34.91 11.70
C ALA A 51 -9.83 -35.99 11.96
N ARG A 52 -9.57 -36.30 13.23
CA ARG A 52 -8.50 -37.24 13.64
C ARG A 52 -7.16 -36.98 12.93
N VAL A 53 -6.76 -35.71 12.83
CA VAL A 53 -5.51 -35.34 12.17
C VAL A 53 -4.31 -35.40 13.11
N THR A 54 -3.16 -35.82 12.59
CA THR A 54 -1.86 -35.75 13.26
C THR A 54 -1.13 -34.44 12.92
N PRO A 55 -0.05 -34.06 13.63
CA PRO A 55 0.79 -32.93 13.24
C PRO A 55 1.29 -33.01 11.79
N ASP A 56 1.68 -34.21 11.31
CA ASP A 56 2.11 -34.42 9.93
C ASP A 56 0.98 -34.16 8.92
N HIS A 57 -0.26 -34.54 9.25
CA HIS A 57 -1.42 -34.22 8.41
C HIS A 57 -1.65 -32.71 8.30
N LYS A 58 -1.47 -31.95 9.39
CA LYS A 58 -1.58 -30.48 9.37
C LYS A 58 -0.59 -29.87 8.38
N LEU A 59 0.66 -30.33 8.40
CA LEU A 59 1.70 -29.89 7.47
C LEU A 59 1.33 -30.22 6.01
N ARG A 60 0.87 -31.45 5.74
CA ARG A 60 0.44 -31.86 4.39
C ARG A 60 -0.73 -31.01 3.88
N ILE A 61 -1.71 -30.71 4.73
CA ILE A 61 -2.85 -29.84 4.38
C ILE A 61 -2.36 -28.43 4.03
N ILE A 62 -1.47 -27.85 4.84
CA ILE A 62 -0.89 -26.52 4.57
C ILE A 62 -0.18 -26.52 3.22
N GLN A 63 0.68 -27.50 2.97
CA GLN A 63 1.42 -27.62 1.70
C GLN A 63 0.49 -27.77 0.50
N ALA A 64 -0.59 -28.54 0.63
CA ALA A 64 -1.58 -28.72 -0.43
C ALA A 64 -2.36 -27.40 -0.73
N TYR A 65 -2.72 -26.61 0.30
CA TYR A 65 -3.30 -25.27 0.08
C TYR A 65 -2.29 -24.31 -0.59
N ARG A 66 -1.03 -24.33 -0.17
CA ARG A 66 0.03 -23.50 -0.77
C ARG A 66 0.32 -23.88 -2.22
N LYS A 67 0.26 -25.18 -2.56
CA LYS A 67 0.40 -25.67 -3.94
C LYS A 67 -0.71 -25.17 -4.86
N ARG A 68 -1.92 -24.97 -4.33
CA ARG A 68 -3.03 -24.29 -5.02
C ARG A 68 -2.86 -22.77 -5.12
N GLY A 69 -1.83 -22.23 -4.48
CA GLY A 69 -1.55 -20.81 -4.46
C GLY A 69 -2.41 -20.01 -3.48
N GLU A 70 -3.03 -20.66 -2.50
CA GLU A 70 -3.73 -19.98 -1.41
C GLU A 70 -2.72 -19.45 -0.39
N ILE A 71 -3.10 -18.39 0.33
CA ILE A 71 -2.36 -17.89 1.49
C ILE A 71 -2.99 -18.53 2.73
N VAL A 72 -2.19 -19.26 3.51
CA VAL A 72 -2.69 -20.06 4.63
C VAL A 72 -2.37 -19.40 5.95
N ALA A 73 -3.40 -19.06 6.71
CA ALA A 73 -3.28 -18.74 8.13
C ALA A 73 -3.63 -19.99 8.97
N MET A 74 -2.77 -20.35 9.90
CA MET A 74 -2.98 -21.50 10.79
C MET A 74 -3.12 -21.02 12.22
N THR A 75 -4.14 -21.50 12.93
CA THR A 75 -4.35 -21.21 14.35
C THR A 75 -4.00 -22.42 15.21
N GLY A 76 -3.34 -22.21 16.34
CA GLY A 76 -2.95 -23.29 17.25
C GLY A 76 -2.69 -22.81 18.67
N ASP A 77 -2.73 -23.72 19.62
CA ASP A 77 -2.55 -23.45 21.04
C ASP A 77 -1.56 -24.44 21.70
N GLY A 78 -1.43 -25.63 21.15
CA GLY A 78 -0.56 -26.67 21.68
C GLY A 78 0.87 -26.66 21.12
N VAL A 79 1.78 -27.31 21.85
CA VAL A 79 3.16 -27.60 21.39
C VAL A 79 3.15 -28.38 20.06
N ASN A 80 2.15 -29.23 19.88
CA ASN A 80 1.96 -30.03 18.66
C ASN A 80 1.60 -29.19 17.43
N ASP A 81 1.16 -27.93 17.63
CA ASP A 81 0.81 -27.03 16.54
C ASP A 81 1.99 -26.19 16.06
N ALA A 82 3.06 -26.08 16.86
CA ALA A 82 4.22 -25.26 16.55
C ALA A 82 4.81 -25.53 15.15
N PRO A 83 4.98 -26.80 14.68
CA PRO A 83 5.45 -27.05 13.32
C PRO A 83 4.49 -26.49 12.26
N SER A 84 3.17 -26.59 12.49
CA SER A 84 2.15 -26.12 11.55
C SER A 84 1.99 -24.59 11.57
N LEU A 85 2.20 -23.95 12.71
CA LEU A 85 2.22 -22.49 12.85
C LEU A 85 3.38 -21.89 12.03
N VAL A 86 4.58 -22.47 12.16
CA VAL A 86 5.77 -22.05 11.39
C VAL A 86 5.65 -22.35 9.89
N ALA A 87 4.99 -23.45 9.53
CA ALA A 87 4.85 -23.86 8.13
C ALA A 87 3.81 -23.05 7.34
N ALA A 88 2.85 -22.43 8.04
CA ALA A 88 1.84 -21.58 7.45
C ALA A 88 2.44 -20.27 6.92
N ASP A 89 1.71 -19.56 6.04
CA ASP A 89 2.14 -18.21 5.63
C ASP A 89 1.88 -17.18 6.74
N LEU A 90 1.00 -17.51 7.70
CA LEU A 90 0.76 -16.75 8.92
C LEU A 90 0.37 -17.69 10.08
N GLY A 91 1.21 -17.80 11.09
CA GLY A 91 0.92 -18.53 12.33
C GLY A 91 0.20 -17.64 13.36
N VAL A 92 -0.90 -18.14 13.94
CA VAL A 92 -1.70 -17.42 14.93
C VAL A 92 -1.84 -18.27 16.21
N ALA A 93 -1.27 -17.80 17.33
CA ALA A 93 -1.38 -18.49 18.61
C ALA A 93 -2.45 -17.89 19.52
N MET A 94 -3.01 -18.72 20.39
CA MET A 94 -3.88 -18.29 21.48
C MET A 94 -3.04 -17.71 22.64
N GLY A 95 -3.45 -16.57 23.18
CA GLY A 95 -2.73 -15.84 24.21
C GLY A 95 -2.89 -16.40 25.62
N LYS A 96 -4.09 -16.83 26.03
CA LYS A 96 -4.31 -17.33 27.41
C LYS A 96 -4.21 -18.84 27.48
N ILE A 97 -4.93 -19.56 26.62
CA ILE A 97 -4.88 -21.03 26.55
C ILE A 97 -3.64 -21.57 25.83
N GLY A 98 -3.00 -20.77 24.97
CA GLY A 98 -1.84 -21.23 24.21
C GLY A 98 -0.59 -21.43 25.07
N THR A 99 0.14 -22.49 24.75
CA THR A 99 1.47 -22.78 25.32
C THR A 99 2.50 -21.75 24.87
N GLU A 100 3.55 -21.53 25.68
CA GLU A 100 4.64 -20.60 25.29
C GLU A 100 5.33 -21.02 24.00
N VAL A 101 5.47 -22.33 23.76
CA VAL A 101 6.03 -22.85 22.50
C VAL A 101 5.15 -22.47 21.30
N ALA A 102 3.83 -22.52 21.42
CA ALA A 102 2.93 -22.10 20.35
C ALA A 102 3.02 -20.58 20.09
N LYS A 103 3.12 -19.76 21.14
CA LYS A 103 3.28 -18.31 21.02
C LYS A 103 4.59 -17.93 20.33
N GLU A 104 5.71 -18.53 20.74
CA GLU A 104 7.01 -18.33 20.11
C GLU A 104 7.05 -18.79 18.64
N ALA A 105 6.28 -19.83 18.31
CA ALA A 105 6.18 -20.36 16.95
C ALA A 105 5.23 -19.56 16.02
N SER A 106 4.50 -18.57 16.55
CA SER A 106 3.48 -17.81 15.81
C SER A 106 3.94 -16.40 15.44
N ASP A 107 3.38 -15.86 14.35
CA ASP A 107 3.60 -14.48 13.92
C ASP A 107 2.69 -13.49 14.67
N ILE A 108 1.49 -13.95 15.08
CA ILE A 108 0.48 -13.17 15.79
C ILE A 108 -0.02 -13.94 17.01
N VAL A 109 -0.14 -13.26 18.15
CA VAL A 109 -0.72 -13.81 19.38
C VAL A 109 -2.04 -13.11 19.71
N LEU A 110 -3.12 -13.89 19.87
CA LEU A 110 -4.44 -13.40 20.25
C LEU A 110 -4.55 -13.32 21.78
N LEU A 111 -4.20 -12.16 22.36
CA LEU A 111 -4.20 -11.98 23.82
C LEU A 111 -5.57 -12.24 24.49
N ASP A 112 -6.66 -12.13 23.74
CA ASP A 112 -8.02 -12.31 24.23
C ASP A 112 -8.62 -13.70 23.95
N ASP A 113 -7.93 -14.54 23.18
CA ASP A 113 -8.38 -15.86 22.70
C ASP A 113 -9.64 -15.79 21.82
N ASN A 114 -9.85 -14.68 21.10
CA ASN A 114 -11.03 -14.48 20.27
C ASN A 114 -10.74 -14.54 18.77
N PHE A 115 -11.38 -15.47 18.06
CA PHE A 115 -11.30 -15.57 16.59
C PHE A 115 -11.77 -14.29 15.86
N ALA A 116 -12.65 -13.48 16.46
CA ALA A 116 -13.08 -12.20 15.88
C ALA A 116 -11.90 -11.21 15.70
N SER A 117 -10.85 -11.34 16.52
CA SER A 117 -9.62 -10.55 16.39
C SER A 117 -8.87 -10.87 15.09
N ILE A 118 -8.96 -12.10 14.56
CA ILE A 118 -8.40 -12.47 13.25
C ILE A 118 -9.15 -11.75 12.11
N VAL A 119 -10.48 -11.63 12.21
CA VAL A 119 -11.29 -10.90 11.21
C VAL A 119 -10.89 -9.42 11.19
N SER A 120 -10.73 -8.81 12.37
CA SER A 120 -10.30 -7.42 12.52
C SER A 120 -8.87 -7.20 12.00
N ALA A 121 -7.95 -8.12 12.31
CA ALA A 121 -6.58 -8.09 11.81
C ALA A 121 -6.52 -8.25 10.28
N THR A 122 -7.40 -9.08 9.72
CA THR A 122 -7.52 -9.25 8.26
C THR A 122 -7.99 -7.96 7.59
N GLU A 123 -8.99 -7.27 8.16
CA GLU A 123 -9.44 -5.97 7.66
C GLU A 123 -8.31 -4.93 7.70
N GLU A 124 -7.56 -4.87 8.82
CA GLU A 124 -6.43 -3.96 8.98
C GLU A 124 -5.31 -4.29 7.98
N GLY A 125 -4.96 -5.56 7.80
CA GLY A 125 -3.94 -5.97 6.82
C GLY A 125 -4.31 -5.56 5.40
N ARG A 126 -5.58 -5.68 5.01
CA ARG A 126 -6.08 -5.21 3.71
C ARG A 126 -6.00 -3.68 3.59
N ASN A 127 -6.30 -2.96 4.66
CA ASN A 127 -6.16 -1.50 4.70
C ASN A 127 -4.70 -1.06 4.54
N ILE A 128 -3.79 -1.67 5.30
CA ILE A 128 -2.35 -1.40 5.24
C ILE A 128 -1.84 -1.66 3.82
N TYR A 129 -2.20 -2.80 3.21
CA TYR A 129 -1.78 -3.12 1.85
C TYR A 129 -2.17 -2.03 0.84
N LYS A 130 -3.43 -1.58 0.86
CA LYS A 130 -3.88 -0.48 -0.01
C LYS A 130 -3.15 0.82 0.28
N THR A 131 -2.90 1.12 1.55
CA THR A 131 -2.22 2.34 1.97
C THR A 131 -0.76 2.35 1.52
N VAL A 132 -0.05 1.23 1.65
CA VAL A 132 1.31 1.05 1.14
C VAL A 132 1.34 1.28 -0.38
N LYS A 133 0.36 0.77 -1.14
CA LYS A 133 0.28 1.05 -2.58
C LYS A 133 0.12 2.53 -2.90
N LYS A 134 -0.67 3.29 -2.13
CA LYS A 134 -0.81 4.74 -2.29
C LYS A 134 0.52 5.46 -2.04
N VAL A 135 1.20 5.10 -0.96
CA VAL A 135 2.53 5.63 -0.60
C VAL A 135 3.56 5.34 -1.69
N LEU A 136 3.63 4.09 -2.17
CA LEU A 136 4.56 3.71 -3.24
C LEU A 136 4.23 4.41 -4.56
N THR A 137 2.94 4.59 -4.87
CA THR A 137 2.52 5.37 -6.05
C THR A 137 3.04 6.80 -5.98
N PHE A 138 2.86 7.44 -4.83
CA PHE A 138 3.34 8.80 -4.58
C PHE A 138 4.87 8.87 -4.74
N LEU A 139 5.63 8.14 -3.93
CA LEU A 139 7.10 8.18 -3.91
C LEU A 139 7.74 7.85 -5.27
N PHE A 140 7.28 6.78 -5.93
CA PHE A 140 7.85 6.44 -7.23
C PHE A 140 7.48 7.44 -8.32
N SER A 141 6.26 7.99 -8.31
CA SER A 141 5.90 9.01 -9.29
C SER A 141 6.71 10.29 -9.13
N THR A 142 6.98 10.74 -7.89
CA THR A 142 7.79 11.93 -7.61
C THR A 142 9.25 11.68 -8.00
N SER A 143 9.82 10.55 -7.59
CA SER A 143 11.19 10.14 -7.97
C SER A 143 11.38 10.05 -9.49
N ILE A 144 10.45 9.42 -10.22
CA ILE A 144 10.53 9.36 -11.69
C ILE A 144 10.42 10.76 -12.29
N GLY A 145 9.58 11.64 -11.71
CA GLY A 145 9.47 13.03 -12.14
C GLY A 145 10.79 13.80 -11.98
N GLU A 146 11.50 13.62 -10.87
CA GLU A 146 12.83 14.20 -10.64
C GLU A 146 13.85 13.70 -11.66
N VAL A 147 13.85 12.39 -11.93
CA VAL A 147 14.72 11.76 -12.94
C VAL A 147 14.42 12.33 -14.34
N ILE A 148 13.15 12.49 -14.71
CA ILE A 148 12.75 13.10 -15.99
C ILE A 148 13.23 14.55 -16.08
N ASN A 149 13.08 15.33 -15.02
CA ASN A 149 13.53 16.73 -14.98
C ASN A 149 15.04 16.84 -15.22
N ILE A 150 15.84 16.08 -14.45
CA ILE A 150 17.30 16.09 -14.56
C ILE A 150 17.75 15.57 -15.92
N SER A 151 17.19 14.44 -16.36
CA SER A 151 17.53 13.82 -17.64
C SER A 151 17.15 14.72 -18.82
N GLY A 152 15.99 15.39 -18.74
CA GLY A 152 15.55 16.36 -19.74
C GLY A 152 16.51 17.53 -19.89
N ALA A 153 16.97 18.10 -18.77
CA ALA A 153 17.99 19.16 -18.80
C ALA A 153 19.31 18.70 -19.41
N LEU A 154 19.78 17.49 -19.07
CA LEU A 154 21.01 16.92 -19.63
C LEU A 154 20.93 16.72 -21.16
N VAL A 155 19.80 16.20 -21.66
CA VAL A 155 19.57 16.01 -23.10
C VAL A 155 19.55 17.37 -23.83
N LEU A 156 18.93 18.38 -23.22
CA LEU A 156 18.88 19.74 -23.76
C LEU A 156 20.18 20.54 -23.56
N LYS A 157 21.18 19.96 -22.88
CA LYS A 157 22.44 20.62 -22.51
C LYS A 157 22.23 21.88 -21.66
N TRP A 158 21.20 21.88 -20.83
CA TRP A 158 20.92 22.94 -19.86
C TRP A 158 21.63 22.70 -18.53
N PRO A 159 21.78 23.74 -17.69
CA PRO A 159 22.22 23.55 -16.31
C PRO A 159 21.26 22.62 -15.56
N ILE A 160 21.77 21.91 -14.55
CA ILE A 160 20.96 20.99 -13.75
C ILE A 160 19.88 21.79 -12.99
N PRO A 161 18.58 21.48 -13.15
CA PRO A 161 17.49 22.30 -12.59
C PRO A 161 17.35 22.20 -11.06
N LEU A 162 17.80 21.10 -10.46
CA LEU A 162 17.71 20.83 -9.03
C LEU A 162 19.08 20.47 -8.48
N LEU A 163 19.49 21.15 -7.42
CA LEU A 163 20.74 20.83 -6.72
C LEU A 163 20.58 19.62 -5.78
N PRO A 164 21.67 18.92 -5.43
CA PRO A 164 21.61 17.80 -4.49
C PRO A 164 20.96 18.16 -3.14
N SER A 165 21.23 19.35 -2.59
CA SER A 165 20.60 19.81 -1.35
C SER A 165 19.09 20.01 -1.48
N GLN A 166 18.63 20.46 -2.65
CA GLN A 166 17.23 20.64 -2.98
C GLN A 166 16.52 19.29 -3.17
N ILE A 167 17.17 18.31 -3.80
CA ILE A 167 16.67 16.94 -3.94
C ILE A 167 16.51 16.28 -2.57
N ILE A 168 17.47 16.47 -1.66
CA ILE A 168 17.37 15.98 -0.28
C ILE A 168 16.20 16.66 0.44
N TRP A 169 16.03 17.97 0.26
CA TRP A 169 14.91 18.70 0.84
C TRP A 169 13.56 18.16 0.37
N LEU A 170 13.39 17.93 -0.95
CA LEU A 170 12.17 17.35 -1.51
C LEU A 170 11.93 15.93 -0.97
N ASN A 171 12.91 15.04 -1.07
CA ASN A 171 12.73 13.62 -0.73
C ASN A 171 12.62 13.37 0.79
N PHE A 172 13.32 14.13 1.62
CA PHE A 172 13.35 13.89 3.06
C PHE A 172 12.33 14.74 3.82
N ILE A 173 12.22 16.03 3.49
CA ILE A 173 11.32 16.94 4.20
C ILE A 173 9.93 16.88 3.58
N THR A 174 9.79 17.29 2.30
CA THR A 174 8.47 17.36 1.66
C THR A 174 7.80 16.00 1.58
N ASP A 175 8.46 15.02 0.95
CA ASP A 175 7.91 13.68 0.75
C ASP A 175 7.79 12.92 2.08
N GLY A 176 8.67 13.17 3.05
CA GLY A 176 8.61 12.55 4.38
C GLY A 176 7.31 12.88 5.13
N PHE A 177 6.97 14.16 5.24
CA PHE A 177 5.73 14.59 5.90
C PHE A 177 4.49 14.10 5.14
N LEU A 178 4.47 14.21 3.82
CA LEU A 178 3.31 13.81 3.01
C LEU A 178 3.10 12.29 3.01
N THR A 179 4.18 11.52 2.96
CA THR A 179 4.12 10.05 3.02
C THR A 179 3.62 9.56 4.36
N ALA A 180 4.13 10.13 5.46
CA ALA A 180 3.66 9.80 6.81
C ALA A 180 2.16 10.10 6.95
N ALA A 181 1.70 11.20 6.39
CA ALA A 181 0.28 11.55 6.41
C ALA A 181 -0.59 10.66 5.50
N LEU A 182 -0.08 10.25 4.34
CA LEU A 182 -0.75 9.29 3.47
C LEU A 182 -0.87 7.90 4.12
N ALA A 183 0.11 7.52 4.95
CA ALA A 183 0.06 6.28 5.73
C ALA A 183 -1.08 6.29 6.77
N MET A 184 -1.57 7.46 7.16
CA MET A 184 -2.69 7.66 8.08
C MET A 184 -4.03 7.87 7.36
N GLU A 185 -4.13 7.51 6.08
CA GLU A 185 -5.39 7.62 5.34
C GLU A 185 -6.45 6.69 5.96
N PRO A 186 -7.70 7.17 6.16
CA PRO A 186 -8.76 6.36 6.73
C PRO A 186 -9.05 5.09 5.94
N LYS A 187 -9.52 4.05 6.65
CA LYS A 187 -9.94 2.77 6.05
C LYS A 187 -10.93 2.97 4.92
N GLU A 188 -10.65 2.33 3.79
CA GLU A 188 -11.60 2.30 2.68
C GLU A 188 -12.84 1.47 3.05
N LYS A 189 -14.01 1.85 2.51
CA LYS A 189 -15.23 1.06 2.70
C LYS A 189 -15.16 -0.23 1.88
N GLY A 190 -15.74 -1.31 2.41
CA GLY A 190 -15.88 -2.57 1.69
C GLY A 190 -14.59 -3.41 1.63
N LEU A 191 -13.64 -3.23 2.55
CA LEU A 191 -12.40 -4.04 2.60
C LEU A 191 -12.68 -5.53 2.80
N MET A 192 -13.77 -5.87 3.46
CA MET A 192 -14.20 -7.24 3.72
C MET A 192 -15.21 -7.78 2.70
N GLN A 193 -15.63 -6.96 1.73
CA GLN A 193 -16.63 -7.33 0.72
C GLN A 193 -15.95 -7.76 -0.59
N GLY A 194 -16.56 -8.72 -1.28
CA GLY A 194 -16.04 -9.27 -2.54
C GLY A 194 -14.89 -10.28 -2.36
N LYS A 195 -14.40 -10.81 -3.48
CA LYS A 195 -13.21 -11.67 -3.49
C LYS A 195 -11.98 -10.78 -3.39
N PHE A 196 -11.19 -10.92 -2.32
CA PHE A 196 -9.90 -10.27 -2.23
C PHE A 196 -8.98 -10.90 -3.29
N GLU A 197 -8.61 -10.13 -4.30
CA GLU A 197 -7.68 -10.60 -5.31
C GLU A 197 -6.32 -10.86 -4.66
N ARG A 198 -5.77 -12.04 -4.90
CA ARG A 198 -4.45 -12.42 -4.41
C ARG A 198 -3.43 -11.36 -4.84
N PRO A 199 -2.58 -10.86 -3.92
CA PRO A 199 -1.48 -9.98 -4.28
C PRO A 199 -0.59 -10.67 -5.32
N LYS A 200 -0.33 -10.00 -6.45
CA LYS A 200 0.63 -10.49 -7.44
C LYS A 200 2.03 -10.52 -6.82
N LYS A 201 2.96 -11.26 -7.43
CA LYS A 201 4.37 -11.35 -7.01
C LYS A 201 5.02 -9.98 -6.76
N TRP A 202 4.57 -8.95 -7.46
CA TRP A 202 5.02 -7.57 -7.32
C TRP A 202 3.92 -6.70 -6.71
N ILE A 203 4.28 -5.92 -5.69
CA ILE A 203 3.37 -4.93 -5.09
C ILE A 203 3.01 -3.80 -6.06
N VAL A 204 3.95 -3.46 -6.96
CA VAL A 204 3.74 -2.54 -8.08
C VAL A 204 3.02 -3.29 -9.19
N ASP A 205 1.72 -3.10 -9.30
CA ASP A 205 0.94 -3.65 -10.40
C ASP A 205 0.96 -2.74 -11.65
N SER A 206 0.48 -3.26 -12.77
CA SER A 206 0.44 -2.52 -14.04
C SER A 206 -0.44 -1.27 -13.98
N PHE A 207 -1.44 -1.23 -13.10
CA PHE A 207 -2.29 -0.07 -12.92
C PHE A 207 -1.53 1.04 -12.18
N MET A 208 -0.82 0.69 -11.11
CA MET A 208 0.09 1.55 -10.36
C MET A 208 1.18 2.12 -11.27
N ALA A 209 1.82 1.27 -12.08
CA ALA A 209 2.85 1.69 -13.03
C ALA A 209 2.32 2.67 -14.09
N ARG A 210 1.12 2.43 -14.64
CA ARG A 210 0.49 3.36 -15.59
C ARG A 210 0.18 4.72 -14.97
N ARG A 211 -0.23 4.75 -13.69
CA ARG A 211 -0.43 6.01 -12.96
C ARG A 211 0.87 6.77 -12.80
N MET A 212 1.94 6.09 -12.36
CA MET A 212 3.27 6.70 -12.23
C MET A 212 3.76 7.28 -13.56
N LEU A 213 3.65 6.51 -14.66
CA LEU A 213 4.07 6.94 -16.00
C LEU A 213 3.26 8.11 -16.57
N LEU A 214 2.06 8.35 -16.06
CA LEU A 214 1.22 9.47 -16.46
C LEU A 214 1.48 10.72 -15.60
N MET A 215 1.71 10.57 -14.30
CA MET A 215 1.94 11.70 -13.38
C MET A 215 3.39 12.21 -13.45
N ALA A 216 4.38 11.31 -13.59
CA ALA A 216 5.78 11.68 -13.53
C ALA A 216 6.23 12.65 -14.65
N PRO A 217 5.84 12.47 -15.93
CA PRO A 217 6.21 13.42 -16.98
C PRO A 217 5.60 14.81 -16.77
N VAL A 218 4.38 14.89 -16.22
CA VAL A 218 3.74 16.19 -15.92
C VAL A 218 4.56 16.97 -14.91
N MET A 219 5.02 16.30 -13.85
CA MET A 219 5.89 16.93 -12.83
C MET A 219 7.26 17.28 -13.39
N GLY A 220 7.91 16.31 -14.05
CA GLY A 220 9.27 16.47 -14.55
C GLY A 220 9.37 17.52 -15.65
N LEU A 221 8.54 17.41 -16.69
CA LEU A 221 8.52 18.38 -17.81
C LEU A 221 7.93 19.72 -17.40
N GLY A 222 6.94 19.75 -16.51
CA GLY A 222 6.39 21.00 -15.97
C GLY A 222 7.44 21.78 -15.17
N THR A 223 8.23 21.09 -14.35
CA THR A 223 9.35 21.69 -13.62
C THR A 223 10.45 22.16 -14.55
N LEU A 224 10.80 21.35 -15.55
CA LEU A 224 11.81 21.69 -16.56
C LEU A 224 11.40 22.91 -17.40
N TYR A 225 10.12 22.98 -17.79
CA TYR A 225 9.54 24.13 -18.47
C TYR A 225 9.63 25.39 -17.62
N MET A 226 9.25 25.30 -16.34
CA MET A 226 9.35 26.44 -15.42
C MET A 226 10.80 26.88 -15.21
N PHE A 227 11.74 25.94 -15.07
CA PHE A 227 13.16 26.25 -15.01
C PHE A 227 13.63 27.00 -16.27
N SER A 228 13.17 26.56 -17.45
CA SER A 228 13.58 27.12 -18.74
C SER A 228 13.28 28.61 -18.90
N GLN A 229 12.28 29.13 -18.19
CA GLN A 229 11.88 30.53 -18.29
C GLN A 229 12.81 31.49 -17.51
N TYR A 230 13.62 30.98 -16.57
CA TYR A 230 14.38 31.82 -15.64
C TYR A 230 15.89 31.57 -15.66
N PHE A 231 16.36 30.36 -16.01
CA PHE A 231 17.77 30.00 -15.79
C PHE A 231 18.77 30.82 -16.60
N GLU A 232 18.39 31.33 -17.78
CA GLU A 232 19.28 32.14 -18.62
C GLU A 232 19.52 33.54 -18.03
N ALA A 233 18.52 34.11 -17.35
CA ALA A 233 18.60 35.43 -16.76
C ALA A 233 19.20 35.38 -15.34
N ASP A 234 18.76 34.43 -14.52
CA ASP A 234 19.26 34.21 -13.16
C ASP A 234 19.14 32.71 -12.82
N LEU A 235 20.30 32.04 -12.77
CA LEU A 235 20.37 30.62 -12.46
C LEU A 235 19.89 30.29 -11.04
N THR A 236 20.16 31.16 -10.06
CA THR A 236 19.71 30.96 -8.67
C THR A 236 18.20 31.06 -8.58
N LYS A 237 17.61 31.99 -9.34
CA LYS A 237 16.17 32.09 -9.50
C LYS A 237 15.59 30.85 -10.18
N GLY A 238 16.23 30.38 -11.24
CA GLY A 238 15.90 29.12 -11.93
C GLY A 238 15.81 27.95 -10.95
N TRP A 239 16.84 27.73 -10.14
CA TRP A 239 16.84 26.67 -9.11
C TRP A 239 15.70 26.81 -8.10
N THR A 240 15.39 28.05 -7.68
CA THR A 240 14.29 28.27 -6.72
C THR A 240 12.92 27.98 -7.33
N VAL A 241 12.71 28.42 -8.58
CA VAL A 241 11.50 28.15 -9.34
C VAL A 241 11.35 26.65 -9.57
N ALA A 242 12.42 25.95 -9.94
CA ALA A 242 12.40 24.50 -10.12
C ALA A 242 12.09 23.75 -8.82
N LEU A 243 12.78 24.07 -7.72
CA LEU A 243 12.52 23.50 -6.39
C LEU A 243 11.06 23.69 -5.98
N THR A 244 10.56 24.92 -6.09
CA THR A 244 9.20 25.26 -5.66
C THR A 244 8.14 24.62 -6.57
N THR A 245 8.37 24.59 -7.88
CA THR A 245 7.48 23.94 -8.83
C THR A 245 7.38 22.45 -8.54
N MET A 246 8.51 21.78 -8.31
CA MET A 246 8.53 20.35 -7.97
C MET A 246 7.84 20.08 -6.63
N ALA A 247 8.11 20.90 -5.60
CA ALA A 247 7.44 20.77 -4.30
C ALA A 247 5.92 20.90 -4.41
N VAL A 248 5.42 21.92 -5.12
CA VAL A 248 3.97 22.15 -5.27
C VAL A 248 3.32 21.02 -6.08
N PHE A 249 4.00 20.50 -7.12
CA PHE A 249 3.57 19.28 -7.81
C PHE A 249 3.42 18.09 -6.85
N GLN A 250 4.41 17.86 -5.97
CA GLN A 250 4.37 16.79 -4.97
C GLN A 250 3.19 16.98 -4.01
N TRP A 251 2.91 18.20 -3.56
CA TRP A 251 1.77 18.48 -2.68
C TRP A 251 0.47 18.05 -3.35
N PHE A 252 0.20 18.54 -4.56
CA PHE A 252 -1.00 18.16 -5.31
C PHE A 252 -1.05 16.66 -5.64
N ASN A 253 0.10 16.06 -5.92
CA ASN A 253 0.20 14.62 -6.18
C ASN A 253 -0.17 13.78 -4.95
N ALA A 254 0.20 14.21 -3.74
CA ALA A 254 -0.19 13.52 -2.51
C ALA A 254 -1.72 13.49 -2.37
N TRP A 255 -2.41 14.60 -2.66
CA TRP A 255 -3.87 14.65 -2.68
C TRP A 255 -4.48 13.72 -3.74
N ASN A 256 -3.86 13.63 -4.91
CA ASN A 256 -4.24 12.69 -5.96
C ASN A 256 -4.10 11.22 -5.54
N CYS A 257 -3.07 10.90 -4.77
CA CYS A 257 -2.76 9.54 -4.32
C CYS A 257 -3.66 9.01 -3.20
N ARG A 258 -4.48 9.86 -2.54
CA ARG A 258 -5.44 9.46 -1.50
C ARG A 258 -6.42 8.37 -1.95
N SER A 259 -6.79 8.37 -3.23
CA SER A 259 -7.64 7.35 -3.82
C SER A 259 -7.21 6.95 -5.22
N GLU A 260 -7.28 5.65 -5.50
CA GLU A 260 -7.02 5.09 -6.82
C GLU A 260 -8.12 5.39 -7.84
N SER A 261 -9.38 5.58 -7.39
CA SER A 261 -10.55 5.63 -8.27
C SER A 261 -11.50 6.79 -7.99
N LYS A 262 -11.60 7.25 -6.73
CA LYS A 262 -12.49 8.35 -6.33
C LYS A 262 -11.88 9.68 -6.72
N SER A 263 -12.75 10.57 -7.21
CA SER A 263 -12.39 11.95 -7.52
C SER A 263 -12.08 12.71 -6.24
N ILE A 264 -11.06 13.58 -6.26
CA ILE A 264 -10.76 14.49 -5.15
C ILE A 264 -11.98 15.37 -4.84
N PHE A 265 -12.72 15.80 -5.85
CA PHE A 265 -13.90 16.68 -5.68
C PHE A 265 -15.09 15.98 -5.02
N GLN A 266 -15.10 14.64 -5.00
CA GLN A 266 -16.13 13.85 -4.32
C GLN A 266 -15.68 13.42 -2.91
N MET A 267 -14.40 13.60 -2.59
CA MET A 267 -13.83 13.21 -1.30
C MET A 267 -13.87 14.39 -0.34
N ASN A 268 -14.14 14.11 0.94
CA ASN A 268 -13.99 15.12 1.97
C ASN A 268 -12.48 15.42 2.16
N PRO A 269 -12.04 16.68 1.94
CA PRO A 269 -10.63 17.04 2.15
C PRO A 269 -10.19 16.86 3.61
N PHE A 270 -11.12 16.98 4.57
CA PHE A 270 -10.85 16.86 6.00
C PHE A 270 -10.94 15.42 6.54
N SER A 271 -11.23 14.42 5.71
CA SER A 271 -11.28 13.05 6.20
C SER A 271 -9.91 12.52 6.64
N ASN A 272 -8.82 13.07 6.09
CA ASN A 272 -7.46 12.82 6.57
C ASN A 272 -6.87 14.13 7.11
N MET A 273 -7.10 14.42 8.39
CA MET A 273 -6.55 15.60 9.06
C MET A 273 -5.02 15.59 9.13
N TYR A 274 -4.39 14.40 9.14
CA TYR A 274 -2.93 14.29 9.07
C TYR A 274 -2.38 14.84 7.76
N LEU A 275 -3.05 14.58 6.63
CA LEU A 275 -2.62 15.11 5.33
C LEU A 275 -2.86 16.61 5.20
N VAL A 276 -3.95 17.13 5.76
CA VAL A 276 -4.18 18.58 5.86
C VAL A 276 -3.04 19.23 6.67
N GLY A 277 -2.74 18.69 7.85
CA GLY A 277 -1.67 19.19 8.71
C GLY A 277 -0.29 19.10 8.06
N ALA A 278 0.05 17.95 7.47
CA ALA A 278 1.32 17.75 6.76
C ALA A 278 1.45 18.70 5.56
N THR A 279 0.38 18.91 4.79
CA THR A 279 0.37 19.88 3.68
C THR A 279 0.65 21.29 4.19
N ALA A 280 0.03 21.71 5.29
CA ALA A 280 0.30 23.01 5.90
C ALA A 280 1.76 23.13 6.37
N VAL A 281 2.30 22.08 7.01
CA VAL A 281 3.69 22.04 7.46
C VAL A 281 4.66 22.17 6.28
N VAL A 282 4.49 21.39 5.21
CA VAL A 282 5.41 21.46 4.06
C VAL A 282 5.30 22.79 3.31
N ILE A 283 4.12 23.41 3.25
CA ILE A 283 3.96 24.78 2.72
C ILE A 283 4.77 25.77 3.57
N CYS A 284 4.60 25.75 4.90
CA CYS A 284 5.34 26.63 5.79
C CYS A 284 6.86 26.42 5.69
N LEU A 285 7.31 25.17 5.63
CA LEU A 285 8.73 24.84 5.47
C LEU A 285 9.26 25.29 4.11
N GLN A 286 8.48 25.16 3.02
CA GLN A 286 8.87 25.65 1.70
C GLN A 286 8.96 27.18 1.66
N LEU A 287 8.02 27.89 2.30
CA LEU A 287 8.12 29.34 2.44
C LEU A 287 9.36 29.72 3.26
N ALA A 288 9.66 29.01 4.35
CA ALA A 288 10.88 29.23 5.12
C ALA A 288 12.14 28.99 4.24
N ALA A 289 12.15 27.92 3.43
CA ALA A 289 13.23 27.59 2.52
C ALA A 289 13.49 28.67 1.46
N VAL A 290 12.46 29.39 1.03
CA VAL A 290 12.54 30.43 -0.02
C VAL A 290 12.80 31.82 0.55
N TYR A 291 12.34 32.14 1.76
CA TYR A 291 12.37 33.49 2.31
C TYR A 291 13.30 33.69 3.51
N THR A 292 13.87 32.62 4.08
CA THR A 292 14.76 32.73 5.24
C THR A 292 16.23 32.73 4.80
N PRO A 293 17.05 33.75 5.14
CA PRO A 293 18.44 33.85 4.68
C PRO A 293 19.33 32.64 4.99
N PHE A 294 19.13 32.02 6.16
CA PHE A 294 19.87 30.82 6.56
C PHE A 294 19.60 29.63 5.61
N LEU A 295 18.33 29.38 5.30
CA LEU A 295 17.92 28.29 4.41
C LEU A 295 18.25 28.60 2.95
N GLN A 296 18.16 29.87 2.53
CA GLN A 296 18.58 30.32 1.20
C GLN A 296 20.04 30.01 0.92
N LYS A 297 20.92 30.14 1.92
CA LYS A 297 22.34 29.79 1.79
C LYS A 297 22.58 28.29 1.62
N ILE A 298 21.78 27.45 2.28
CA ILE A 298 21.90 25.98 2.23
C ILE A 298 21.31 25.42 0.92
N LEU A 299 20.16 25.94 0.52
CA LEU A 299 19.39 25.45 -0.62
C LEU A 299 19.67 26.22 -1.91
N HIS A 300 20.52 27.25 -1.86
CA HIS A 300 20.78 28.16 -2.97
C HIS A 300 19.49 28.71 -3.59
N THR A 301 18.62 29.27 -2.74
CA THR A 301 17.34 29.86 -3.17
C THR A 301 17.37 31.37 -3.12
N SER A 302 16.51 31.99 -3.94
CA SER A 302 16.26 33.43 -3.98
C SER A 302 14.76 33.71 -3.79
N PRO A 303 14.38 34.85 -3.18
CA PRO A 303 12.99 35.09 -2.82
C PRO A 303 12.10 35.11 -4.07
N LEU A 304 10.95 34.44 -4.00
CA LEU A 304 9.95 34.43 -5.07
C LEU A 304 9.00 35.63 -4.97
N SER A 305 8.66 36.21 -6.10
CA SER A 305 7.66 37.27 -6.23
C SER A 305 6.24 36.67 -6.27
N LEU A 306 5.23 37.48 -5.96
CA LEU A 306 3.83 37.02 -6.04
C LEU A 306 3.42 36.60 -7.46
N SER A 307 3.95 37.26 -8.50
CA SER A 307 3.70 36.90 -9.90
C SER A 307 4.19 35.50 -10.24
N GLU A 308 5.33 35.08 -9.69
CA GLU A 308 5.86 33.74 -9.91
C GLU A 308 4.96 32.68 -9.25
N TRP A 309 4.48 32.95 -8.04
CA TRP A 309 3.49 32.08 -7.39
C TRP A 309 2.21 31.93 -8.23
N PHE A 310 1.72 33.03 -8.83
CA PHE A 310 0.56 32.99 -9.72
C PHE A 310 0.78 32.19 -11.01
N ILE A 311 2.03 31.96 -11.42
CA ILE A 311 2.36 31.11 -12.57
C ILE A 311 2.59 29.66 -12.13
N ILE A 312 3.29 29.45 -11.02
CA ILE A 312 3.61 28.11 -10.49
C ILE A 312 2.33 27.35 -10.13
N ILE A 313 1.38 27.97 -9.41
CA ILE A 313 0.19 27.27 -8.89
C ILE A 313 -0.70 26.70 -10.00
N PRO A 314 -1.06 27.44 -11.07
CA PRO A 314 -1.85 26.88 -12.17
C PRO A 314 -1.14 25.76 -12.94
N ILE A 315 0.16 25.93 -13.22
CA ILE A 315 0.95 24.92 -13.94
C ILE A 315 1.05 23.64 -13.13
N THR A 316 1.31 23.76 -11.83
CA THR A 316 1.40 22.61 -10.94
C THR A 316 0.04 21.97 -10.69
N GLY A 317 -1.04 22.76 -10.67
CA GLY A 317 -2.42 22.29 -10.62
C GLY A 317 -2.83 21.40 -11.80
N SER A 318 -2.09 21.42 -12.91
CA SER A 318 -2.33 20.51 -14.05
C SER A 318 -2.29 19.04 -13.66
N ILE A 319 -1.50 18.64 -12.66
CA ILE A 319 -1.43 17.24 -12.21
C ILE A 319 -2.76 16.74 -11.63
N ILE A 320 -3.53 17.62 -10.98
CA ILE A 320 -4.87 17.30 -10.49
C ILE A 320 -5.77 17.00 -11.67
N LEU A 321 -5.73 17.84 -12.71
CA LEU A 321 -6.55 17.65 -13.92
C LEU A 321 -6.22 16.33 -14.62
N VAL A 322 -4.94 16.04 -14.81
CA VAL A 322 -4.50 14.83 -15.51
C VAL A 322 -4.96 13.57 -14.75
N GLU A 323 -4.81 13.54 -13.43
CA GLU A 323 -5.24 12.38 -12.63
C GLU A 323 -6.78 12.29 -12.53
N GLU A 324 -7.50 13.41 -12.47
CA GLU A 324 -8.96 13.42 -12.44
C GLU A 324 -9.55 12.94 -13.78
N ILE A 325 -8.96 13.31 -14.91
CA ILE A 325 -9.32 12.78 -16.23
C ILE A 325 -9.13 11.27 -16.26
N ARG A 326 -7.98 10.77 -15.78
CA ARG A 326 -7.71 9.32 -15.70
C ARG A 326 -8.74 8.62 -14.82
N LYS A 327 -9.04 9.16 -13.63
CA LYS A 327 -10.03 8.60 -12.71
C LYS A 327 -11.43 8.59 -13.33
N PHE A 328 -11.80 9.63 -14.09
CA PHE A 328 -13.08 9.69 -14.80
C PHE A 328 -13.22 8.54 -15.82
N PHE A 329 -12.22 8.32 -16.67
CA PHE A 329 -12.24 7.20 -17.62
C PHE A 329 -12.22 5.83 -16.95
N TYR A 330 -11.48 5.69 -15.85
CA TYR A 330 -11.45 4.45 -15.07
C TYR A 330 -12.83 4.10 -14.48
N ARG A 331 -13.51 5.07 -13.86
CA ARG A 331 -14.88 4.89 -13.33
C ARG A 331 -15.88 4.53 -14.42
N ARG A 332 -15.78 5.19 -15.59
CA ARG A 332 -16.68 4.91 -16.72
C ARG A 332 -16.49 3.49 -17.25
N LYS A 333 -15.25 2.99 -17.28
CA LYS A 333 -14.96 1.62 -17.71
C LYS A 333 -15.55 0.58 -16.75
N ILE A 334 -15.45 0.81 -15.44
CA ILE A 334 -16.01 -0.10 -14.41
C ILE A 334 -17.54 -0.10 -14.44
N ASN A 335 -18.19 1.06 -14.63
CA ASN A 335 -19.66 1.12 -14.68
C ASN A 335 -20.27 0.50 -15.95
N ILE A 336 -19.47 0.16 -16.96
CA ILE A 336 -19.91 -0.47 -18.21
C ILE A 336 -19.73 -2.00 -18.16
N THR A 337 -18.95 -2.53 -17.22
CA THR A 337 -18.69 -3.97 -17.00
C THR A 337 -19.42 -4.50 -15.78
#